data_AF-A0A847N2X5-F1
#
_entry.id   AF-A0A847N2X5-F1
#
_cell.length_a   1.000
_cell.length_b   1.000
_cell.length_c   1.000
_cell.angle_alpha   90.00
_cell.angle_beta   90.00
_cell.angle_gamma   90.00
#
_symmetry.space_group_name_H-M   'P 1'
#
loop_
_entity.id
_entity.type
_entity.pdbx_description
1 polymer ?
#
loop_
_entity_poly.entity_id
_entity_poly.type
_entity_poly.pdbx_seq_one_letter_code
_entity_poly.pdbx_strand_id
1 'polypeptide(L)'
;MSYSKARFGIIMLLLPLLAGCAPLDLANIESDAPSASFDEPVGSASSSFSFLVFSDLHFGRENSGVYWKHEVVLDWLDSYPTTLEFALNLGDMTSDSREIEYRMAADFLLELTNRSIPTHS
;
A
#
# COMPACT_ATOMS: atom_id res chain seq x y z
N MET A 1 38.73 36.95 7.53
CA MET A 1 37.53 36.07 7.52
C MET A 1 37.95 34.65 7.19
N SER A 2 38.08 33.77 8.19
CA SER A 2 38.47 32.37 7.99
C SER A 2 37.27 31.47 8.31
N TYR A 3 36.40 31.28 7.31
CA TYR A 3 35.18 30.44 7.42
C TYR A 3 35.43 28.96 7.05
N SER A 4 36.69 28.55 6.89
CA SER A 4 37.04 27.22 6.38
C SER A 4 37.10 26.14 7.47
N LYS A 5 37.56 26.47 8.68
CA LYS A 5 37.81 25.46 9.74
C LYS A 5 36.55 24.95 10.44
N ALA A 6 35.52 25.79 10.59
CA ALA A 6 34.27 25.42 11.27
C ALA A 6 33.41 24.43 10.46
N ARG A 7 33.44 24.52 9.12
CA ARG A 7 32.67 23.64 8.22
C ARG A 7 33.26 22.24 8.13
N PHE A 8 34.59 22.12 8.12
CA PHE A 8 35.27 20.83 8.17
C PHE A 8 35.01 20.07 9.48
N GLY A 9 34.92 20.78 10.61
CA GLY A 9 34.60 20.18 11.90
C GLY A 9 33.19 19.60 11.96
N ILE A 10 32.19 20.31 11.40
CA ILE A 10 30.80 19.84 11.36
C ILE A 10 30.65 18.60 10.47
N ILE A 11 31.31 18.58 9.30
CA ILE A 11 31.27 17.41 8.41
C ILE A 11 31.94 16.19 9.07
N MET A 12 33.08 16.39 9.74
CA MET A 12 33.76 15.30 10.48
C MET A 12 32.97 14.82 11.71
N LEU A 13 32.13 15.66 12.32
CA LEU A 13 31.26 15.25 13.41
C LEU A 13 30.03 14.45 12.92
N LEU A 14 29.59 14.69 11.68
CA LEU A 14 28.43 13.99 11.08
C LEU A 14 28.79 12.63 10.47
N LEU A 15 30.05 12.40 10.08
CA LEU A 15 30.50 11.09 9.57
C LEU A 15 30.28 9.92 10.57
N PRO A 16 30.61 10.02 11.88
CA PRO A 16 30.33 8.96 12.83
C PRO A 16 28.83 8.80 13.14
N LEU A 17 28.02 9.84 12.95
CA LEU A 17 26.56 9.76 13.07
C LEU A 17 25.92 8.99 11.90
N LEU A 18 26.52 9.03 10.70
CA LEU A 18 26.09 8.24 9.53
C LEU A 18 26.67 6.81 9.54
N ALA A 19 27.86 6.62 10.11
CA ALA A 19 28.46 5.29 10.29
C ALA A 19 27.86 4.51 11.48
N GLY A 20 27.09 5.17 12.35
CA GLY A 20 26.37 4.59 13.47
C GLY A 20 24.98 4.07 13.14
N CYS A 21 24.54 4.14 11.87
CA CYS A 21 23.43 3.31 11.42
C CYS A 21 23.89 1.86 11.56
N ALA A 22 23.36 1.17 12.57
CA ALA A 22 23.61 -0.23 12.81
C ALA A 22 23.56 -1.00 11.48
N PRO A 23 24.44 -2.00 11.26
CA PRO A 23 24.22 -2.92 10.17
C PRO A 23 22.78 -3.42 10.33
N LEU A 24 21.98 -3.31 9.25
CA LEU A 24 20.69 -3.97 9.19
C LEU A 24 20.94 -5.43 9.55
N ASP A 25 20.53 -5.80 10.76
CA ASP A 25 20.71 -7.12 11.30
C ASP A 25 19.71 -8.03 10.61
N LEU A 26 20.03 -8.36 9.35
CA LEU A 26 19.24 -9.23 8.49
C LEU A 26 19.06 -10.62 9.12
N ALA A 27 19.92 -11.00 10.07
CA ALA A 27 19.79 -12.24 10.81
C ALA A 27 18.66 -12.20 11.86
N ASN A 28 18.29 -11.01 12.34
CA ASN A 28 17.25 -10.84 13.36
C ASN A 28 15.93 -10.29 12.82
N ILE A 29 15.82 -9.96 11.52
CA ILE A 29 14.52 -9.63 10.90
C ILE A 29 13.57 -10.83 10.99
N GLU A 30 14.07 -12.06 10.82
CA GLU A 30 13.25 -13.27 10.99
C GLU A 30 12.97 -13.61 12.46
N SER A 31 13.79 -13.16 13.41
CA SER A 31 13.58 -13.44 14.84
C SER A 31 12.67 -12.43 15.55
N ASP A 32 12.73 -11.16 15.14
CA ASP A 32 11.93 -10.07 15.74
C ASP A 32 10.57 -9.88 15.05
N ALA A 33 10.33 -10.51 13.89
CA ALA A 33 9.02 -10.65 13.28
C ALA A 33 8.57 -12.12 13.26
N PRO A 34 8.01 -12.67 14.36
CA PRO A 34 7.47 -14.02 14.40
C PRO A 34 6.17 -14.20 13.58
N SER A 35 5.93 -13.35 12.58
CA SER A 35 4.80 -13.47 11.66
C SER A 35 5.32 -13.76 10.25
N ALA A 36 5.35 -15.05 9.92
CA ALA A 36 5.29 -15.66 8.58
C ALA A 36 6.32 -16.79 8.36
N SER A 37 6.52 -17.71 9.32
CA SER A 37 6.82 -19.06 8.87
C SER A 37 5.56 -19.55 8.14
N PHE A 38 5.69 -19.84 6.85
CA PHE A 38 4.64 -20.45 6.03
C PHE A 38 4.41 -21.94 6.38
N ASP A 39 4.93 -22.38 7.53
CA ASP A 39 4.96 -23.77 7.99
C ASP A 39 4.00 -24.03 9.17
N GLU A 40 3.03 -23.14 9.40
CA GLU A 40 1.83 -23.52 10.15
C GLU A 40 1.09 -24.60 9.34
N PRO A 41 0.87 -25.81 9.88
CA PRO A 41 0.10 -26.82 9.19
C PRO A 41 -1.30 -26.24 8.95
N VAL A 42 -1.70 -26.12 7.69
CA VAL A 42 -3.05 -25.69 7.28
C VAL A 42 -4.04 -26.75 7.75
N GLY A 43 -4.37 -26.70 9.03
CA GLY A 43 -4.82 -27.83 9.84
C GLY A 43 -5.97 -27.45 10.75
N SER A 44 -6.99 -26.82 10.20
CA SER A 44 -8.38 -26.92 10.66
C SER A 44 -9.26 -26.46 9.51
N ALA A 45 -10.34 -27.21 9.22
CA ALA A 45 -11.30 -27.02 8.12
C ALA A 45 -10.97 -25.85 7.17
N SER A 46 -10.22 -26.12 6.11
CA SER A 46 -9.83 -25.07 5.16
C SER A 46 -11.09 -24.49 4.52
N SER A 47 -11.46 -23.26 4.92
CA SER A 47 -12.44 -22.48 4.17
C SER A 47 -11.69 -21.73 3.08
N SER A 48 -12.11 -21.94 1.83
CA SER A 48 -11.65 -21.11 0.73
C SER A 48 -12.38 -19.78 0.80
N PHE A 49 -11.65 -18.68 0.60
CA PHE A 49 -12.22 -17.34 0.46
C PHE A 49 -11.69 -16.71 -0.83
N SER A 50 -12.41 -15.69 -1.30
CA SER A 50 -12.00 -14.85 -2.43
C SER A 50 -11.95 -13.41 -1.93
N PHE A 51 -11.00 -12.62 -2.43
CA PHE A 51 -10.88 -11.22 -2.08
C PHE A 51 -10.39 -10.42 -3.28
N LEU A 52 -10.73 -9.14 -3.30
CA LEU A 52 -10.30 -8.21 -4.34
C LEU A 52 -8.97 -7.56 -3.93
N VAL A 53 -8.05 -7.40 -4.88
CA VAL A 53 -6.83 -6.60 -4.68
C VAL A 53 -6.83 -5.49 -5.71
N PHE A 54 -6.58 -4.26 -5.26
CA PHE A 54 -6.37 -3.12 -6.13
C PHE A 54 -5.21 -2.27 -5.67
N SER A 55 -4.54 -1.65 -6.63
CA SER A 55 -3.38 -0.76 -6.46
C SER A 55 -3.41 0.24 -7.62
N ASP A 56 -2.74 1.38 -7.45
CA ASP A 56 -2.48 2.31 -8.55
C ASP A 56 -3.77 2.77 -9.23
N LEU A 57 -4.80 3.06 -8.43
CA LEU A 57 -6.07 3.56 -8.94
C LEU A 57 -6.00 4.99 -9.48
N HIS A 58 -4.96 5.77 -9.16
CA HIS A 58 -4.65 7.09 -9.75
C HIS A 58 -5.90 7.91 -10.17
N PHE A 59 -6.87 8.06 -9.27
CA PHE A 59 -8.09 8.83 -9.47
C PHE A 59 -7.72 10.27 -9.88
N GLY A 60 -8.41 10.80 -10.89
CA GLY A 60 -8.13 12.13 -11.46
C GLY A 60 -7.05 12.17 -12.54
N ARG A 61 -6.47 11.04 -12.93
CA ARG A 61 -5.52 10.97 -14.05
C ARG A 61 -6.23 11.20 -15.38
N GLU A 62 -5.89 12.30 -16.06
CA GLU A 62 -6.49 12.72 -17.34
C GLU A 62 -5.62 12.39 -18.57
N ASN A 63 -4.44 11.80 -18.37
CA ASN A 63 -3.47 11.56 -19.44
C ASN A 63 -3.97 10.49 -20.44
N SER A 64 -3.78 10.75 -21.73
CA SER A 64 -4.18 9.88 -22.84
C SER A 64 -3.59 8.47 -22.71
N GLY A 65 -4.44 7.49 -22.40
CA GLY A 65 -4.06 6.07 -22.41
C GLY A 65 -4.59 5.25 -21.23
N VAL A 66 -5.00 5.89 -20.13
CA VAL A 66 -5.63 5.21 -18.99
C VAL A 66 -7.04 5.77 -18.81
N TYR A 67 -8.03 5.03 -19.30
CA TYR A 67 -9.44 5.38 -19.15
C TYR A 67 -10.01 4.57 -17.98
N TRP A 68 -10.20 5.24 -16.85
CA TRP A 68 -10.91 4.68 -15.71
C TRP A 68 -12.35 4.38 -16.11
N LYS A 69 -12.64 3.11 -16.36
CA LYS A 69 -14.00 2.62 -16.52
C LYS A 69 -14.44 2.00 -15.20
N HIS A 70 -14.61 2.82 -14.16
CA HIS A 70 -15.08 2.35 -12.86
C HIS A 70 -16.37 1.54 -13.01
N GLU A 71 -17.28 2.01 -13.87
CA GLU A 71 -18.50 1.29 -14.24
C GLU A 71 -18.22 -0.13 -14.72
N VAL A 72 -17.18 -0.37 -15.52
CA VAL A 72 -16.83 -1.73 -15.99
C VAL A 72 -16.31 -2.61 -14.85
N VAL A 73 -15.55 -2.04 -13.89
CA VAL A 73 -15.10 -2.79 -12.72
C VAL A 73 -16.29 -3.12 -11.82
N LEU A 74 -17.19 -2.16 -11.61
CA LEU A 74 -18.41 -2.36 -10.81
C LEU A 74 -19.35 -3.37 -11.46
N ASP A 75 -19.56 -3.30 -12.78
CA ASP A 75 -20.33 -4.28 -13.55
C ASP A 75 -19.71 -5.67 -13.46
N TRP A 76 -18.37 -5.75 -13.52
CA TRP A 76 -17.66 -7.01 -13.35
C TRP A 76 -17.86 -7.57 -11.93
N LEU A 77 -17.77 -6.74 -10.89
CA LEU A 77 -18.04 -7.12 -9.51
C LEU A 77 -19.48 -7.62 -9.34
N ASP A 78 -20.45 -6.93 -9.94
CA ASP A 78 -21.87 -7.31 -9.90
C ASP A 78 -22.14 -8.64 -10.63
N SER A 79 -21.29 -8.99 -11.61
CA SER A 79 -21.34 -10.27 -12.33
C SER A 79 -20.47 -11.38 -11.71
N TYR A 80 -19.70 -11.09 -10.67
CA TYR A 80 -18.71 -12.02 -10.13
C TYR A 80 -19.41 -13.22 -9.45
N PRO A 81 -19.00 -14.47 -9.76
CA PRO A 81 -19.81 -15.65 -9.43
C PRO A 81 -19.80 -16.05 -7.95
N THR A 82 -18.92 -15.46 -7.14
CA THR A 82 -18.74 -15.81 -5.73
C THR A 82 -18.71 -14.56 -4.85
N THR A 83 -18.95 -14.73 -3.56
CA THR A 83 -18.80 -13.63 -2.60
C THR A 83 -17.32 -13.30 -2.43
N LEU A 84 -17.01 -12.01 -2.46
CA LEU A 84 -15.72 -11.47 -2.05
C LEU A 84 -15.79 -11.12 -0.57
N GLU A 85 -14.89 -11.70 0.23
CA GLU A 85 -14.89 -11.52 1.68
C GLU A 85 -14.45 -10.09 2.06
N PHE A 86 -13.51 -9.54 1.30
CA PHE A 86 -13.02 -8.17 1.45
C PHE A 86 -12.30 -7.70 0.18
N ALA A 87 -11.92 -6.42 0.19
CA ALA A 87 -10.99 -5.84 -0.76
C ALA A 87 -9.76 -5.27 -0.05
N LEU A 88 -8.58 -5.43 -0.65
CA LEU A 88 -7.30 -4.93 -0.17
C LEU A 88 -6.78 -3.86 -1.12
N ASN A 89 -6.58 -2.66 -0.58
CA ASN A 89 -5.95 -1.55 -1.26
C ASN A 89 -4.44 -1.54 -0.96
N LEU A 90 -3.59 -1.55 -1.99
CA LEU A 90 -2.13 -1.50 -1.81
C LEU A 90 -1.54 -0.09 -1.96
N GLY A 91 -2.36 0.93 -2.23
CA GLY A 91 -1.92 2.32 -2.31
C GLY A 91 -2.13 2.98 -3.67
N ASP A 92 -1.60 4.20 -3.79
CA ASP A 92 -1.66 5.03 -5.00
C ASP A 92 -3.08 5.22 -5.57
N MET A 93 -4.01 5.56 -4.67
CA MET A 93 -5.39 5.82 -5.07
C MET A 93 -5.55 7.11 -5.87
N THR A 94 -4.79 8.17 -5.59
CA THR A 94 -4.98 9.48 -6.23
C THR A 94 -3.82 9.80 -7.15
N SER A 95 -4.08 10.43 -8.30
CA SER A 95 -3.03 10.80 -9.25
C SER A 95 -2.14 11.93 -8.73
N ASP A 96 -2.75 12.99 -8.19
CA ASP A 96 -2.07 14.23 -7.80
C ASP A 96 -2.38 14.66 -6.35
N SER A 97 -2.99 13.79 -5.55
CA SER A 97 -3.42 14.07 -4.17
C SER A 97 -4.33 15.29 -4.04
N ARG A 98 -5.18 15.54 -5.04
CA ARG A 98 -6.15 16.65 -5.00
C ARG A 98 -7.40 16.23 -4.22
N GLU A 99 -8.05 17.17 -3.55
CA GLU A 99 -9.27 16.89 -2.77
C GLU A 99 -10.35 16.16 -3.59
N ILE A 100 -10.53 16.57 -4.85
CA ILE A 100 -11.50 15.93 -5.75
C ILE A 100 -11.17 14.46 -6.02
N GLU A 101 -9.89 14.08 -6.07
CA GLU A 101 -9.44 12.71 -6.31
C GLU A 101 -9.70 11.83 -5.10
N TYR A 102 -9.48 12.37 -3.90
CA TYR A 102 -9.86 11.69 -2.66
C TYR A 102 -11.36 11.48 -2.56
N ARG A 103 -12.18 12.44 -3.02
CA ARG A 103 -13.64 12.27 -3.09
C ARG A 103 -14.01 11.14 -4.05
N MET A 104 -13.42 11.11 -5.25
CA MET A 104 -13.64 10.01 -6.21
C MET A 104 -13.23 8.65 -5.63
N ALA A 105 -12.09 8.59 -4.95
CA ALA A 105 -11.65 7.37 -4.28
C ALA A 105 -12.62 6.95 -3.17
N ALA A 106 -13.06 7.89 -2.34
CA ALA A 106 -14.03 7.63 -1.29
C ALA A 106 -15.37 7.12 -1.84
N ASP A 107 -15.84 7.71 -2.95
CA ASP A 107 -17.06 7.26 -3.64
C ASP A 107 -16.91 5.81 -4.14
N PHE A 108 -15.77 5.46 -4.73
CA PHE A 108 -15.48 4.08 -5.13
C PHE A 108 -15.45 3.11 -3.93
N LEU A 109 -14.82 3.48 -2.82
CA LEU A 109 -14.82 2.65 -1.60
C LEU A 109 -16.22 2.49 -1.00
N LEU A 110 -17.06 3.52 -1.11
CA LEU A 110 -18.46 3.46 -0.72
C LEU A 110 -19.24 2.50 -1.63
N GLU A 111 -18.99 2.50 -2.93
CA GLU A 111 -19.58 1.54 -3.88
C GLU A 111 -19.21 0.08 -3.55
N LEU A 112 -17.98 -0.19 -3.11
CA LEU A 112 -17.58 -1.51 -2.61
C LEU A 112 -18.32 -1.87 -1.30
N THR A 113 -18.40 -0.92 -0.38
CA THR A 113 -19.10 -1.10 0.91
C THR A 113 -20.58 -1.40 0.70
N ASN A 114 -21.23 -0.71 -0.24
CA ASN A 114 -22.64 -0.94 -0.61
C ASN A 114 -22.88 -2.35 -1.19
N ARG A 115 -21.83 -2.97 -1.74
CA ARG A 115 -21.84 -4.37 -2.22
C ARG A 115 -21.48 -5.37 -1.12
N SER A 116 -21.44 -4.93 0.14
CA SER A 116 -21.00 -5.74 1.28
C SER A 116 -19.56 -6.24 1.17
N ILE A 117 -18.70 -5.50 0.43
CA ILE A 117 -17.27 -5.80 0.30
C ILE A 117 -16.49 -4.80 1.18
N PRO A 118 -16.11 -5.17 2.42
CA PRO A 118 -15.32 -4.29 3.28
C PRO A 118 -13.95 -4.05 2.65
N THR A 119 -13.42 -2.82 2.79
CA THR A 119 -12.08 -2.47 2.30
C THR A 119 -11.07 -2.37 3.43
N HIS A 120 -9.87 -2.90 3.21
CA HIS A 120 -8.68 -2.77 4.06
C HIS A 120 -7.56 -2.06 3.31
N SER A 121 -6.62 -1.44 4.03
CA SER A 121 -5.47 -0.69 3.51
C SER A 121 -4.24 -0.97 4.35
#